data_AF-A0A926NYY8-F1
#
_entry.id   AF-A0A926NYY8-F1
#
_cell.length_a   1.000
_cell.length_b   1.000
_cell.length_c   1.000
_cell.angle_alpha   90.00
_cell.angle_beta   90.00
_cell.angle_gamma   90.00
#
_symmetry.space_group_name_H-M   'P 1'
#
loop_
_entity.id
_entity.type
_entity.pdbx_description
1 polymer ?
#
loop_
_entity_poly.entity_id
_entity_poly.type
_entity_poly.pdbx_seq_one_letter_code
_entity_poly.pdbx_strand_id
1 'polypeptide(L)'
;MKFKIALIFLSMWSFAATSSYAQKVANYYYGKPGTSTYQGYSFWTKGGRPSSVTFYHGANRDEIKMVYAGKAIYKNQQAFKILFPNKSICYVIPSGYDLKIVNVSLNKKETFKWEYEGPVNGIGTFCAVCTQDEKEAMKLLKMSYLK
;
A
#
# COMPACT_ATOMS: atom_id res chain seq x y z
N MET A 1 46.11 6.09 55.87
CA MET A 1 45.20 5.36 54.95
C MET A 1 44.80 6.29 53.81
N LYS A 2 45.18 5.98 52.56
CA LYS A 2 44.84 6.78 51.37
C LYS A 2 43.73 6.06 50.60
N PHE A 3 42.52 6.60 50.61
CA PHE A 3 41.41 6.08 49.80
C PHE A 3 41.63 6.49 48.33
N LYS A 4 41.77 5.50 47.44
CA LYS A 4 41.74 5.70 45.99
C LYS A 4 40.29 5.61 45.54
N ILE A 5 39.71 6.73 45.11
CA ILE A 5 38.39 6.77 44.48
C ILE A 5 38.59 6.43 43.00
N ALA A 6 38.05 5.28 42.58
CA ALA A 6 38.02 4.88 41.17
C ALA A 6 36.81 5.55 40.50
N LEU A 7 37.06 6.48 39.58
CA LEU A 7 36.04 7.07 38.73
C LEU A 7 35.72 6.07 37.60
N ILE A 8 34.56 5.41 37.68
CA ILE A 8 34.05 4.58 36.60
C ILE A 8 33.34 5.50 35.60
N PHE A 9 33.98 5.79 34.48
CA PHE A 9 33.36 6.41 33.31
C PHE A 9 32.43 5.39 32.65
N LEU A 10 31.14 5.48 32.95
CA LEU A 10 30.09 4.70 32.29
C LEU A 10 29.76 5.38 30.95
N SER A 11 30.41 4.96 29.87
CA SER A 11 30.06 5.41 28.51
C SER A 11 28.72 4.81 28.10
N MET A 12 27.68 5.66 28.07
CA MET A 12 26.39 5.34 27.47
C MET A 12 26.58 5.06 25.98
N TRP A 13 26.58 3.78 25.60
CA TRP A 13 26.34 3.36 24.22
C TRP A 13 24.89 3.64 23.86
N SER A 14 24.66 4.77 23.19
CA SER A 14 23.40 5.05 22.50
C SER A 14 23.24 4.05 21.36
N PHE A 15 22.50 2.97 21.60
CA PHE A 15 21.94 2.14 20.53
C PHE A 15 20.97 2.99 19.72
N ALA A 16 21.46 3.60 18.65
CA ALA A 16 20.61 4.13 17.60
C ALA A 16 19.87 2.94 16.98
N ALA A 17 18.63 2.72 17.41
CA ALA A 17 17.73 1.77 16.77
C ALA A 17 17.55 2.18 15.31
N THR A 18 18.23 1.49 14.40
CA THR A 18 17.98 1.59 12.98
C THR A 18 16.60 0.98 12.74
N SER A 19 15.56 1.82 12.65
CA SER A 19 14.25 1.35 12.22
C SER A 19 14.38 0.86 10.78
N SER A 20 14.48 -0.45 10.59
CA SER A 20 14.22 -1.07 9.28
C SER A 20 12.81 -0.66 8.89
N TYR A 21 12.70 0.22 7.91
CA TYR A 21 11.41 0.73 7.42
C TYR A 21 10.66 -0.42 6.74
N ALA A 22 9.82 -1.12 7.50
CA ALA A 22 9.05 -2.26 7.03
C ALA A 22 8.25 -1.90 5.76
N GLN A 23 8.32 -2.78 4.77
CA GLN A 23 7.56 -2.68 3.53
C GLN A 23 6.22 -3.39 3.70
N LYS A 24 5.14 -2.74 3.28
CA LYS A 24 3.78 -3.29 3.34
C LYS A 24 3.03 -3.04 2.04
N VAL A 25 2.16 -3.96 1.67
CA VAL A 25 1.34 -3.87 0.46
C VAL A 25 -0.12 -4.17 0.75
N ALA A 26 -1.00 -3.38 0.13
CA ALA A 26 -2.44 -3.64 0.09
C ALA A 26 -2.87 -3.86 -1.36
N ASN A 27 -3.57 -4.97 -1.60
CA ASN A 27 -4.05 -5.35 -2.92
C ASN A 27 -5.58 -5.31 -2.98
N TYR A 28 -6.10 -4.76 -4.07
CA TYR A 28 -7.53 -4.63 -4.31
C TYR A 28 -7.85 -5.12 -5.72
N TYR A 29 -8.86 -5.97 -5.86
CA TYR A 29 -9.17 -6.66 -7.11
C TYR A 29 -10.61 -6.45 -7.55
N TYR A 30 -10.84 -6.70 -8.83
CA TYR A 30 -12.11 -6.68 -9.51
C TYR A 30 -12.16 -7.84 -10.51
N GLY A 31 -13.31 -8.52 -10.59
CA GLY A 31 -13.47 -9.69 -11.44
C GLY A 31 -12.81 -10.94 -10.88
N LYS A 32 -12.67 -11.98 -11.71
CA LYS A 32 -12.13 -13.29 -11.31
C LYS A 32 -10.72 -13.51 -11.87
N PRO A 33 -9.75 -14.02 -11.09
CA PRO A 33 -8.42 -14.38 -11.60
C PRO A 33 -8.48 -15.27 -12.84
N GLY A 34 -7.57 -15.05 -13.80
CA GLY A 34 -7.50 -15.82 -15.05
C GLY A 34 -8.54 -15.42 -16.11
N THR A 35 -9.31 -14.34 -15.88
CA THR A 35 -10.30 -13.84 -16.86
C THR A 35 -9.84 -12.53 -17.49
N SER A 36 -10.34 -12.22 -18.70
CA SER A 36 -10.07 -10.93 -19.37
C SER A 36 -10.56 -9.72 -18.58
N THR A 37 -11.56 -9.91 -17.71
CA THR A 37 -12.11 -8.88 -16.84
C THR A 37 -11.34 -8.69 -15.53
N TYR A 38 -10.37 -9.56 -15.23
CA TYR A 38 -9.59 -9.43 -14.00
C TYR A 38 -8.81 -8.13 -14.01
N GLN A 39 -8.94 -7.38 -12.92
CA GLN A 39 -8.17 -6.16 -12.70
C GLN A 39 -7.77 -6.07 -11.24
N GLY A 40 -6.67 -5.36 -10.95
CA GLY A 40 -6.29 -5.10 -9.58
C GLY A 40 -5.35 -3.93 -9.43
N TYR A 41 -5.29 -3.40 -8.22
CA TYR A 41 -4.35 -2.36 -7.81
C TYR A 41 -3.56 -2.85 -6.60
N SER A 42 -2.24 -2.74 -6.67
CA SER A 42 -1.33 -3.01 -5.56
C SER A 42 -0.67 -1.71 -5.11
N PHE A 43 -0.84 -1.38 -3.83
CA PHE A 43 -0.34 -0.15 -3.21
C PHE A 43 0.75 -0.49 -2.21
N TRP A 44 1.99 -0.17 -2.58
CA TRP A 44 3.17 -0.47 -1.78
C TRP A 44 3.59 0.72 -0.96
N THR A 45 3.94 0.46 0.30
CA THR A 45 4.49 1.45 1.21
C THR A 45 5.83 0.99 1.74
N LYS A 46 6.71 1.95 2.00
CA LYS A 46 8.00 1.72 2.68
C LYS A 46 8.15 2.77 3.76
N GLY A 47 8.27 2.34 5.01
CA GLY A 47 8.37 3.27 6.14
C GLY A 47 7.15 4.17 6.29
N GLY A 48 5.97 3.65 5.99
CA GLY A 48 4.70 4.38 6.08
C GLY A 48 4.47 5.41 4.98
N ARG A 49 5.36 5.52 3.99
CA ARG A 49 5.19 6.41 2.82
C ARG A 49 4.87 5.60 1.56
N PRO A 50 4.15 6.18 0.58
CA PRO A 50 3.96 5.56 -0.73
C PRO A 50 5.29 5.23 -1.39
N SER A 51 5.43 4.03 -1.94
CA SER A 51 6.64 3.57 -2.63
C SER A 51 6.36 3.28 -4.10
N SER A 52 5.34 2.48 -4.39
CA SER A 52 4.93 2.17 -5.77
C SER A 52 3.44 1.87 -5.83
N VAL A 53 2.86 2.01 -7.02
CA VAL A 53 1.51 1.55 -7.31
C VAL A 53 1.55 0.76 -8.62
N THR A 54 0.97 -0.44 -8.64
CA THR A 54 0.88 -1.28 -9.84
C THR A 54 -0.58 -1.58 -10.13
N PHE A 55 -0.96 -1.47 -11.41
CA PHE A 55 -2.23 -1.95 -11.93
C PHE A 55 -2.01 -3.27 -12.65
N TYR A 56 -2.87 -4.24 -12.39
CA TYR A 56 -2.89 -5.55 -13.06
C TYR A 56 -4.14 -5.63 -13.92
N HIS A 57 -4.05 -6.23 -15.10
CA HIS A 57 -5.25 -6.49 -15.90
C HIS A 57 -5.14 -7.74 -16.77
N GLY A 58 -6.30 -8.26 -17.16
CA GLY A 58 -6.43 -9.37 -18.10
C GLY A 58 -6.12 -10.74 -17.48
N ALA A 59 -6.29 -11.77 -18.30
CA ALA A 59 -6.14 -13.16 -17.88
C ALA A 59 -4.71 -13.49 -17.42
N ASN A 60 -3.73 -12.81 -17.99
CA ASN A 60 -2.30 -13.02 -17.72
C ASN A 60 -1.73 -12.10 -16.63
N ARG A 61 -2.57 -11.26 -16.00
CA ARG A 61 -2.17 -10.25 -15.00
C ARG A 61 -1.06 -9.32 -15.52
N ASP A 62 -1.25 -8.77 -16.71
CA ASP A 62 -0.33 -7.79 -17.29
C ASP A 62 -0.19 -6.58 -16.36
N GLU A 63 1.03 -6.11 -16.15
CA GLU A 63 1.35 -5.07 -15.16
C GLU A 63 1.60 -3.70 -15.77
N ILE A 64 1.01 -2.67 -15.17
CA ILE A 64 1.27 -1.28 -15.47
C ILE A 64 1.71 -0.57 -14.19
N LYS A 65 2.95 -0.08 -14.17
CA LYS A 65 3.44 0.76 -13.07
C LYS A 65 2.84 2.16 -13.17
N MET A 66 2.32 2.64 -12.05
CA MET A 66 1.69 3.95 -11.93
C MET A 66 2.45 4.79 -10.91
N VAL A 67 2.29 6.11 -11.05
CA VAL A 67 2.94 7.08 -10.16
C VAL A 67 1.90 7.63 -9.20
N TYR A 68 2.21 7.62 -7.91
CA TYR A 68 1.44 8.39 -6.92
C TYR A 68 1.65 9.89 -7.15
N ALA A 69 0.55 10.61 -7.37
CA ALA A 69 0.55 12.03 -7.75
C ALA A 69 -0.08 12.94 -6.67
N GLY A 70 -0.01 12.48 -5.41
CA GLY A 70 -0.39 13.28 -4.26
C GLY A 70 -1.87 13.18 -3.87
N LYS A 71 -2.16 13.77 -2.72
CA LYS A 71 -3.49 13.89 -2.12
C LYS A 71 -4.42 14.74 -2.99
N ALA A 72 -5.72 14.48 -2.90
CA ALA A 72 -6.73 15.21 -3.64
C ALA A 72 -8.09 15.17 -2.91
N ILE A 73 -9.02 15.97 -3.40
CA ILE A 73 -10.44 15.86 -3.08
C ILE A 73 -11.17 15.58 -4.40
N TYR A 74 -12.00 14.55 -4.44
CA TYR A 74 -12.89 14.28 -5.58
C TYR A 74 -14.33 14.35 -5.11
N LYS A 75 -15.10 15.34 -5.58
CA LYS A 75 -16.51 15.55 -5.21
C LYS A 75 -16.76 15.49 -3.68
N ASN A 76 -15.99 16.29 -2.93
CA ASN A 76 -16.04 16.37 -1.45
C ASN A 76 -15.62 15.10 -0.70
N GLN A 77 -14.98 14.14 -1.37
CA GLN A 77 -14.41 12.94 -0.75
C GLN A 77 -12.89 13.00 -0.73
N GLN A 78 -12.27 12.61 0.39
CA GLN A 78 -10.83 12.45 0.46
C GLN A 78 -10.36 11.38 -0.54
N ALA A 79 -9.38 11.76 -1.33
CA ALA A 79 -8.85 10.94 -2.40
C ALA A 79 -7.35 11.14 -2.54
N PHE A 80 -6.73 10.32 -3.39
CA PHE A 80 -5.43 10.62 -3.93
C PHE A 80 -5.37 10.32 -5.42
N LYS A 81 -4.41 10.90 -6.11
CA LYS A 81 -4.21 10.73 -7.55
C LYS A 81 -3.16 9.68 -7.82
N ILE A 82 -3.42 8.87 -8.84
CA ILE A 82 -2.42 8.04 -9.49
C ILE A 82 -2.39 8.35 -10.98
N LEU A 83 -1.22 8.25 -11.59
CA LEU A 83 -0.97 8.54 -12.99
C LEU A 83 -0.54 7.28 -13.72
N PHE A 84 -1.24 6.99 -14.82
CA PHE A 84 -0.79 6.01 -15.80
C PHE A 84 0.40 6.56 -16.62
N PRO A 85 1.22 5.70 -17.24
CA PRO A 85 2.30 6.12 -18.13
C PRO A 85 1.81 7.03 -19.27
N ASN A 86 0.59 6.82 -19.76
CA ASN A 86 -0.05 7.65 -20.77
C ASN A 86 -0.61 8.99 -20.24
N LYS A 87 -0.28 9.36 -18.99
CA LYS A 87 -0.74 10.57 -18.27
C LYS A 87 -2.23 10.58 -17.91
N SER A 88 -2.96 9.48 -18.07
CA SER A 88 -4.34 9.38 -17.58
C SER A 88 -4.36 9.43 -16.05
N ILE A 89 -5.26 10.25 -15.51
CA ILE A 89 -5.41 10.47 -14.07
C ILE A 89 -6.54 9.59 -13.55
N CYS A 90 -6.24 8.84 -12.49
CA CYS A 90 -7.26 8.20 -11.67
C CYS A 90 -7.30 8.82 -10.28
N TYR A 91 -8.51 9.08 -9.79
CA TYR A 91 -8.76 9.36 -8.38
C TYR A 91 -9.03 8.04 -7.66
N VAL A 92 -8.31 7.82 -6.56
CA VAL A 92 -8.47 6.67 -5.68
C VAL A 92 -9.15 7.14 -4.41
N ILE A 93 -10.33 6.57 -4.13
CA ILE A 93 -11.22 7.00 -3.05
C ILE A 93 -11.48 5.80 -2.13
N PRO A 94 -10.85 5.76 -0.96
CA PRO A 94 -11.21 4.83 0.11
C PRO A 94 -12.69 4.94 0.52
N SER A 95 -13.43 3.82 0.53
CA SER A 95 -14.87 3.80 0.83
C SER A 95 -15.23 2.56 1.67
N GLY A 96 -15.27 2.70 2.99
CA GLY A 96 -15.36 1.55 3.89
C GLY A 96 -14.08 0.73 3.82
N TYR A 97 -14.18 -0.54 3.43
CA TYR A 97 -13.04 -1.41 3.10
C TYR A 97 -12.86 -1.63 1.59
N ASP A 98 -13.70 -1.01 0.77
CA ASP A 98 -13.58 -1.06 -0.68
C ASP A 98 -12.80 0.16 -1.20
N LEU A 99 -12.31 0.05 -2.43
CA LEU A 99 -11.58 1.10 -3.12
C LEU A 99 -12.32 1.53 -4.39
N LYS A 100 -12.80 2.77 -4.42
CA LYS A 100 -13.39 3.35 -5.63
C LYS A 100 -12.30 4.00 -6.48
N ILE A 101 -12.22 3.61 -7.74
CA ILE A 101 -11.28 4.17 -8.71
C ILE A 101 -12.09 4.92 -9.76
N VAL A 102 -11.76 6.19 -9.97
CA VAL A 102 -12.39 7.03 -10.99
C VAL A 102 -11.35 7.45 -12.01
N ASN A 103 -11.42 6.87 -13.21
CA ASN A 103 -10.61 7.29 -14.35
C ASN A 103 -11.34 8.43 -15.07
N VAL A 104 -10.77 9.63 -14.99
CA VAL A 104 -11.38 10.84 -15.56
C VAL A 104 -11.37 10.80 -17.08
N SER A 105 -10.26 10.39 -17.67
CA SER A 105 -10.07 10.36 -19.13
C SER A 105 -11.06 9.43 -19.82
N LEU A 106 -11.42 8.32 -19.15
CA LEU A 106 -12.34 7.32 -19.69
C LEU A 106 -13.77 7.46 -19.15
N ASN A 107 -14.03 8.45 -18.29
CA ASN A 107 -15.30 8.57 -17.54
C ASN A 107 -15.74 7.25 -16.87
N LYS A 108 -14.77 6.46 -16.39
CA LYS A 108 -15.00 5.11 -15.85
C LYS A 108 -14.91 5.13 -14.33
N LYS A 109 -15.81 4.42 -13.66
CA LYS A 109 -15.85 4.26 -12.21
C LYS A 109 -15.97 2.80 -11.85
N GLU A 110 -15.05 2.33 -11.02
CA GLU A 110 -14.98 0.93 -10.62
C GLU A 110 -14.77 0.83 -9.12
N THR A 111 -15.27 -0.25 -8.53
CA THR A 111 -15.09 -0.55 -7.10
C THR A 111 -14.31 -1.84 -6.99
N PHE A 112 -13.18 -1.78 -6.31
CA PHE A 112 -12.29 -2.89 -6.07
C PHE A 112 -12.41 -3.33 -4.61
N LYS A 113 -12.32 -4.63 -4.40
CA LYS A 113 -12.43 -5.25 -3.08
C LYS A 113 -11.06 -5.76 -2.65
N TRP A 114 -10.77 -5.66 -1.37
CA TRP A 114 -9.58 -6.31 -0.83
C TRP A 114 -9.75 -7.83 -0.90
N GLU A 115 -8.69 -8.54 -1.27
CA GLU A 115 -8.62 -10.01 -1.22
C GLU A 115 -7.37 -10.45 -0.47
N TYR A 116 -7.47 -11.58 0.22
CA TYR A 116 -6.39 -12.18 0.98
C TYR A 116 -5.37 -12.84 0.04
N GLU A 117 -4.08 -12.50 0.20
CA GLU A 117 -2.96 -12.95 -0.65
C GLU A 117 -2.03 -13.94 0.08
N GLY A 118 -2.58 -14.76 0.97
CA GLY A 118 -1.85 -15.81 1.69
C GLY A 118 -2.44 -17.21 1.46
N PRO A 119 -1.89 -18.23 2.15
CA PRO A 119 -2.34 -19.60 1.99
C PRO A 119 -3.79 -19.78 2.45
N VAL A 120 -4.60 -20.42 1.63
CA VAL A 120 -5.98 -20.80 1.97
C VAL A 120 -6.00 -22.31 2.20
N ASN A 121 -6.40 -22.74 3.39
CA ASN A 121 -6.39 -24.16 3.80
C ASN A 121 -5.02 -24.83 3.60
N GLY A 122 -3.92 -24.09 3.82
CA GLY A 122 -2.55 -24.59 3.66
C GLY A 122 -2.04 -24.61 2.21
N ILE A 123 -2.84 -24.17 1.23
CA ILE A 123 -2.44 -24.10 -0.18
C ILE A 123 -2.10 -22.64 -0.54
N GLY A 124 -0.89 -22.41 -1.04
CA GLY A 124 -0.37 -21.10 -1.43
C GLY A 124 0.89 -20.69 -0.64
N THR A 125 1.46 -19.53 -0.98
CA THR A 125 2.66 -19.00 -0.32
C THR A 125 2.28 -17.87 0.62
N PHE A 126 2.82 -17.86 1.83
CA PHE A 126 2.63 -16.76 2.77
C PHE A 126 3.24 -15.46 2.24
N CYS A 127 2.43 -14.41 2.13
CA CYS A 127 2.89 -13.08 1.80
C CYS A 127 3.16 -12.25 3.08
N ALA A 128 4.42 -12.22 3.52
CA ALA A 128 4.82 -11.52 4.74
C ALA A 128 4.61 -9.99 4.68
N VAL A 129 4.69 -9.41 3.49
CA VAL A 129 4.51 -7.96 3.27
C VAL A 129 3.05 -7.57 3.05
N CYS A 130 2.16 -8.53 2.76
CA CYS A 130 0.76 -8.25 2.53
C CYS A 130 0.06 -7.89 3.85
N THR A 131 -0.91 -6.99 3.75
CA THR A 131 -1.87 -6.78 4.83
C THR A 131 -2.66 -8.06 5.09
N GLN A 132 -2.92 -8.36 6.36
CA GLN A 132 -3.53 -9.63 6.78
C GLN A 132 -5.04 -9.63 6.64
N ASP A 133 -5.67 -8.46 6.69
CA ASP A 133 -7.11 -8.26 6.54
C ASP A 133 -7.42 -6.92 5.85
N GLU A 134 -8.69 -6.73 5.50
CA GLU A 134 -9.18 -5.53 4.84
C GLU A 134 -9.07 -4.27 5.71
N LYS A 135 -9.03 -4.42 7.05
CA LYS A 135 -8.88 -3.29 7.99
C LYS A 135 -7.47 -2.76 7.97
N GLU A 136 -6.47 -3.65 8.00
CA GLU A 136 -5.05 -3.31 7.86
C GLU A 136 -4.79 -2.70 6.49
N ALA A 137 -5.35 -3.29 5.42
CA ALA A 137 -5.24 -2.77 4.05
C ALA A 137 -5.75 -1.34 3.94
N MET A 138 -6.93 -1.08 4.49
CA MET A 138 -7.54 0.25 4.46
C MET A 138 -6.80 1.26 5.35
N LYS A 139 -6.34 0.83 6.52
CA LYS A 139 -5.51 1.66 7.41
C LYS A 139 -4.21 2.04 6.72
N LEU A 140 -3.57 1.12 6.01
CA LEU A 140 -2.35 1.37 5.23
C LEU A 140 -2.58 2.48 4.20
N LEU A 141 -3.63 2.37 3.39
CA LEU A 141 -3.96 3.38 2.38
C LEU A 141 -4.19 4.76 3.00
N LYS A 142 -5.02 4.84 4.05
CA LYS A 142 -5.33 6.11 4.71
C LYS A 142 -4.09 6.75 5.32
N MET A 143 -3.25 5.97 6.00
CA MET A 143 -2.09 6.49 6.71
C MET A 143 -0.92 6.86 5.79
N SER A 144 -0.81 6.23 4.63
CA SER A 144 0.31 6.45 3.71
C SER A 144 -0.03 7.34 2.52
N TYR A 145 -1.24 7.24 1.98
CA TYR A 145 -1.62 7.95 0.74
C TYR A 145 -2.55 9.14 0.99
N LEU A 146 -3.21 9.23 2.15
CA LEU A 146 -4.09 10.35 2.50
C LEU A 146 -3.56 11.25 3.62
N LYS A 147 -2.55 10.81 4.37
CA LYS A 147 -1.97 11.59 5.48
C LYS A 147 -1.07 12.73 5.00
#